data_AF-A0AA89WN40-F1
#
_entry.id   AF-A0AA89WN40-F1
#
_cell.length_a   1.000
_cell.length_b   1.000
_cell.length_c   1.000
_cell.angle_alpha   90.00
_cell.angle_beta   90.00
_cell.angle_gamma   90.00
#
_symmetry.space_group_name_H-M   'P 1'
#
loop_
_entity.id
_entity.type
_entity.pdbx_description
1 polymer ?
#
loop_
_entity_poly.entity_id
_entity_poly.type
_entity_poly.pdbx_seq_one_letter_code
_entity_poly.pdbx_strand_id
1 'polypeptide(L)'
;MDCGADAPRARMTLSDAGDASNTGSQLTPTADSDAEGVRVQLLRNGSEVQFGQTWDFEPGVGGVHDHQFTARYIRTNETLVPGTIKGEAVLNVDYW
;
A
#
# COMPACT_ATOMS: atom_id res chain seq x y z
N MET A 1 -2.51 -8.24 -11.73
CA MET A 1 -3.11 -9.53 -11.33
C MET A 1 -3.56 -10.22 -12.59
N ASP A 2 -3.23 -11.51 -12.78
CA ASP A 2 -3.73 -12.30 -13.92
C ASP A 2 -4.90 -13.16 -13.44
N CYS A 3 -6.09 -12.88 -13.96
CA CYS A 3 -7.33 -13.52 -13.57
C CYS A 3 -7.72 -14.56 -14.62
N GLY A 4 -8.27 -15.70 -14.16
CA GLY A 4 -8.76 -16.77 -15.04
C GLY A 4 -9.92 -16.35 -15.95
N ALA A 5 -10.48 -17.30 -16.70
CA ALA A 5 -11.53 -17.02 -17.68
C ALA A 5 -12.83 -16.46 -17.07
N ASP A 6 -13.12 -16.80 -15.81
CA ASP A 6 -14.28 -16.28 -15.09
C ASP A 6 -14.06 -14.82 -14.68
N ALA A 7 -15.10 -14.00 -14.78
CA ALA A 7 -15.06 -12.61 -14.35
C ALA A 7 -14.80 -12.55 -12.84
N PRO A 8 -13.61 -12.11 -12.39
CA PRO A 8 -13.29 -12.11 -10.96
C PRO A 8 -14.09 -11.01 -10.27
N ARG A 9 -14.47 -11.27 -9.02
CA ARG A 9 -15.01 -10.26 -8.11
C ARG A 9 -14.27 -10.40 -6.80
N ALA A 10 -13.75 -9.29 -6.30
CA ALA A 10 -13.07 -9.28 -5.02
C ALA A 10 -13.25 -7.94 -4.31
N ARG A 11 -13.26 -7.97 -2.99
CA ARG A 11 -13.02 -6.80 -2.17
C ARG A 11 -11.53 -6.72 -1.87
N MET A 12 -10.92 -5.60 -2.26
CA MET A 12 -9.50 -5.34 -2.04
C MET A 12 -9.32 -4.37 -0.87
N THR A 13 -8.23 -4.51 -0.12
CA THR A 13 -7.83 -3.58 0.95
C THR A 13 -6.33 -3.55 1.06
N LEU A 14 -5.76 -2.38 1.33
CA LEU A 14 -4.34 -2.24 1.60
C LEU A 14 -4.14 -1.88 3.08
N SER A 15 -3.29 -2.60 3.77
CA SER A 15 -2.96 -2.38 5.19
C SER A 15 -1.47 -2.14 5.35
N ASP A 16 -1.08 -1.31 6.31
CA ASP A 16 0.30 -1.20 6.74
C ASP A 16 0.70 -2.46 7.53
N ALA A 17 1.81 -3.09 7.16
CA ALA A 17 2.29 -4.31 7.82
C ALA A 17 2.92 -4.03 9.19
N GLY A 18 3.49 -2.83 9.39
CA GLY A 18 4.11 -2.44 10.66
C GLY A 18 3.11 -1.98 11.72
N ASP A 19 1.94 -1.48 11.29
CA ASP A 19 0.84 -1.08 12.16
C ASP A 19 -0.51 -1.24 11.46
N ALA A 20 -1.25 -2.31 11.78
CA ALA A 20 -2.56 -2.57 11.18
C ALA A 20 -3.64 -1.52 11.55
N SER A 21 -3.39 -0.68 12.56
CA SER A 21 -4.30 0.41 12.96
C SER A 21 -4.04 1.72 12.21
N ASN A 22 -2.95 1.81 11.45
CA ASN A 22 -2.63 2.95 10.62
C ASN A 22 -3.71 3.14 9.55
N THR A 23 -4.35 4.30 9.55
CA THR A 23 -5.36 4.71 8.57
C THR A 23 -4.86 5.78 7.60
N GLY A 24 -3.61 6.23 7.75
CA GLY A 24 -2.98 7.22 6.90
C GLY A 24 -2.44 6.65 5.59
N SER A 25 -1.45 7.33 5.03
CA SER A 25 -0.81 6.99 3.75
C SER A 25 0.68 6.67 3.87
N GLN A 26 1.25 6.86 5.07
CA GLN A 26 2.68 6.69 5.37
C GLN A 26 2.89 5.34 6.02
N LEU A 27 3.83 4.55 5.51
CA LEU A 27 4.16 3.26 6.09
C LEU A 27 4.93 3.42 7.39
N THR A 28 4.59 2.60 8.37
CA THR A 28 5.38 2.40 9.58
C THR A 28 6.73 1.81 9.17
N PRO A 29 7.86 2.42 9.58
CA PRO A 29 9.17 1.86 9.32
C PRO A 29 9.30 0.46 9.90
N THR A 30 9.94 -0.45 9.17
CA THR A 30 10.31 -1.75 9.73
C THR A 30 11.31 -1.57 10.89
N ALA A 31 11.36 -2.52 11.81
CA ALA A 31 12.20 -2.44 13.01
C ALA A 31 13.71 -2.37 12.73
N ASP A 32 14.16 -2.76 11.54
CA ASP A 32 15.56 -2.69 11.07
C ASP A 32 15.86 -1.42 10.25
N SER A 33 14.94 -0.46 10.21
CA SER A 33 15.18 0.88 9.65
C SER A 33 15.91 1.78 10.67
N ASP A 34 16.89 2.55 10.21
CA ASP A 34 17.71 3.45 11.02
C ASP A 34 17.74 4.90 10.49
N ALA A 35 17.09 5.18 9.37
CA ALA A 35 16.88 6.55 8.91
C ALA A 35 15.79 7.23 9.74
N GLU A 36 16.05 8.49 10.15
CA GLU A 36 15.06 9.32 10.85
C GLU A 36 14.64 10.52 10.00
N GLY A 37 13.48 11.08 10.32
CA GLY A 37 13.04 12.30 9.63
C GLY A 37 12.40 12.08 8.25
N VAL A 38 12.30 10.82 7.81
CA VAL A 38 11.65 10.45 6.56
C VAL A 38 10.69 9.28 6.76
N ARG A 39 9.68 9.18 5.90
CA ARG A 39 8.79 8.02 5.79
C ARG A 39 8.58 7.67 4.32
N VAL A 40 8.25 6.41 4.06
CA VAL A 40 7.75 5.97 2.75
C VAL A 40 6.25 6.18 2.71
N GLN A 41 5.77 6.95 1.74
CA GLN A 41 4.36 7.17 1.51
C GLN A 41 3.90 6.43 0.26
N LEU A 42 2.75 5.78 0.34
CA LEU A 42 2.20 4.99 -0.74
C LEU A 42 1.02 5.69 -1.41
N LEU A 43 0.96 5.58 -2.73
CA LEU A 43 -0.09 6.13 -3.57
C LEU A 43 -0.69 5.01 -4.42
N ARG A 44 -2.01 5.10 -4.68
CA ARG A 44 -2.75 4.26 -5.62
C ARG A 44 -3.33 5.16 -6.70
N ASN A 45 -3.02 4.89 -7.97
CA ASN A 45 -3.44 5.71 -9.10
C ASN A 45 -3.14 7.22 -8.91
N GLY A 46 -1.96 7.53 -8.35
CA GLY A 46 -1.51 8.90 -8.12
C GLY A 46 -2.13 9.63 -6.92
N SER A 47 -3.09 9.02 -6.22
CA SER A 47 -3.69 9.55 -4.98
C SER A 47 -3.12 8.83 -3.76
N GLU A 48 -2.98 9.53 -2.64
CA GLU A 48 -2.53 8.91 -1.40
C GLU A 48 -3.45 7.75 -0.99
N VAL A 49 -2.85 6.64 -0.59
CA VAL A 49 -3.61 5.53 -0.02
C VAL A 49 -4.25 5.99 1.30
N GLN A 50 -5.42 5.44 1.61
CA GLN A 50 -5.93 5.42 2.97
C GLN A 50 -5.89 3.97 3.44
N PHE A 51 -4.95 3.64 4.33
CA PHE A 51 -4.81 2.26 4.79
C PHE A 51 -6.11 1.79 5.50
N GLY A 52 -6.48 0.54 5.28
CA GLY A 52 -7.76 -0.03 5.72
C GLY A 52 -8.96 0.35 4.84
N GLN A 53 -8.83 1.25 3.86
CA GLN A 53 -9.92 1.54 2.93
C GLN A 53 -10.14 0.37 1.96
N THR A 54 -11.38 -0.10 1.89
CA THR A 54 -11.82 -1.15 0.96
C THR A 54 -12.23 -0.57 -0.39
N TRP A 55 -12.02 -1.33 -1.47
CA TRP A 55 -12.63 -1.06 -2.77
C TRP A 55 -12.98 -2.37 -3.48
N ASP A 56 -14.00 -2.34 -4.33
CA ASP A 56 -14.39 -3.50 -5.10
C ASP A 56 -13.59 -3.57 -6.41
N PHE A 57 -13.18 -4.77 -6.77
CA PHE A 57 -12.53 -5.13 -8.02
C PHE A 57 -13.46 -6.05 -8.80
N GLU A 58 -14.08 -5.48 -9.83
CA GLU A 58 -15.06 -6.15 -10.70
C GLU A 58 -14.78 -5.80 -12.17
N PRO A 59 -13.69 -6.33 -12.78
CA PRO A 59 -13.31 -5.98 -14.15
C PRO A 59 -14.27 -6.51 -15.23
N GLY A 60 -15.21 -7.40 -14.89
CA GLY A 60 -16.20 -7.97 -15.81
C GLY A 60 -15.67 -9.00 -16.81
N VAL A 61 -14.34 -9.16 -16.91
CA VAL A 61 -13.66 -10.12 -17.78
C VAL A 61 -12.40 -10.67 -17.12
N GLY A 62 -12.00 -11.88 -17.54
CA GLY A 62 -10.70 -12.46 -17.23
C GLY A 62 -9.52 -11.73 -17.86
N GLY A 63 -8.30 -12.16 -17.53
CA GLY A 63 -7.04 -11.62 -18.06
C GLY A 63 -6.25 -10.76 -17.06
N VAL A 64 -5.27 -10.01 -17.60
CA VAL A 64 -4.35 -9.21 -16.79
C VAL A 64 -4.93 -7.85 -16.46
N HIS A 65 -4.96 -7.53 -15.17
CA HIS A 65 -5.42 -6.26 -14.60
C HIS A 65 -4.33 -5.60 -13.77
N ASP A 66 -3.93 -4.39 -14.15
CA ASP A 66 -2.88 -3.66 -13.44
C ASP A 66 -3.44 -2.87 -12.25
N HIS A 67 -2.73 -2.96 -11.12
CA HIS A 67 -2.98 -2.13 -9.94
C HIS A 67 -1.77 -1.22 -9.73
N GLN A 68 -1.89 0.04 -10.14
CA GLN A 68 -0.78 0.98 -10.05
C GLN A 68 -0.60 1.49 -8.62
N PHE A 69 0.50 1.08 -8.02
CA PHE A 69 1.02 1.65 -6.79
C PHE A 69 2.33 2.40 -7.06
N THR A 70 2.49 3.56 -6.44
CA THR A 70 3.75 4.30 -6.45
C THR A 70 4.14 4.65 -5.02
N ALA A 71 5.44 4.67 -4.76
CA ALA A 71 5.98 5.04 -3.46
C ALA A 71 6.83 6.31 -3.60
N ARG A 72 6.81 7.16 -2.58
CA ARG A 72 7.68 8.34 -2.49
C ARG A 72 8.17 8.52 -1.06
N TYR A 73 9.31 9.19 -0.90
CA TYR A 73 9.74 9.64 0.42
C TYR A 73 9.04 10.95 0.77
N ILE A 74 8.65 11.08 2.03
CA ILE A 74 8.20 12.34 2.58
C ILE A 74 9.01 12.72 3.81
N ARG A 75 9.17 14.02 4.03
CA ARG A 75 9.85 14.59 5.19
C ARG A 75 8.89 14.63 6.38
N THR A 76 9.33 14.19 7.55
CA THR A 76 8.63 14.41 8.82
C THR A 76 9.20 15.61 9.57
N ASN A 77 8.60 15.97 10.70
CA ASN A 77 9.08 17.06 11.55
C ASN A 77 10.32 16.70 12.39
N GLU A 78 10.77 15.44 12.36
CA GLU A 78 11.96 14.96 13.08
C GLU A 78 13.25 15.38 12.35
N THR A 79 14.40 15.36 13.02
CA THR A 79 15.71 15.62 12.39
C THR A 79 16.00 14.58 11.29
N LEU A 80 16.67 14.98 10.19
CA LEU A 80 17.17 14.01 9.21
C LEU A 80 18.36 13.27 9.78
N VAL A 81 18.26 11.96 9.88
CA VAL A 81 19.40 11.07 10.14
C VAL A 81 19.58 10.16 8.93
N PRO A 82 20.78 10.14 8.31
CA PRO A 82 21.06 9.22 7.21
C PRO A 82 20.95 7.77 7.67
N GLY A 83 20.39 6.92 6.81
CA GLY A 83 20.21 5.50 7.08
C GLY A 83 19.38 4.83 5.98
N THR A 84 18.93 3.63 6.29
CA THR A 84 17.97 2.84 5.52
C THR A 84 16.57 3.03 6.09
N ILE A 85 15.60 3.21 5.20
CA ILE A 85 14.18 3.21 5.53
C ILE A 85 13.48 2.13 4.69
N LYS A 86 12.68 1.28 5.34
CA LYS A 86 11.85 0.28 4.67
C LYS A 86 10.43 0.40 5.20
N GLY A 87 9.46 0.23 4.31
CA GLY A 87 8.04 0.15 4.66
C GLY A 87 7.43 -1.03 3.93
N GLU A 88 6.46 -1.68 4.56
CA GLU A 88 5.82 -2.89 4.04
C GLU A 88 4.30 -2.72 4.09
N ALA A 89 3.62 -3.06 2.99
CA ALA A 89 2.17 -3.03 2.89
C ALA A 89 1.64 -4.41 2.52
N VAL A 90 0.47 -4.76 3.03
CA VAL A 90 -0.24 -6.00 2.70
C VAL A 90 -1.46 -5.68 1.86
N LEU A 91 -1.51 -6.22 0.64
CA LEU A 91 -2.70 -6.20 -0.20
C LEU A 91 -3.56 -7.43 0.11
N ASN A 92 -4.69 -7.21 0.77
CA ASN A 92 -5.70 -8.22 1.01
C ASN A 92 -6.69 -8.25 -0.16
N VAL A 93 -7.01 -9.45 -0.64
CA VAL A 93 -7.94 -9.69 -1.74
C VAL A 93 -8.93 -10.78 -1.31
N ASP A 94 -10.18 -10.40 -1.09
CA ASP A 94 -11.26 -11.26 -0.61
C ASP A 94 -12.26 -11.54 -1.73
N TYR A 95 -12.30 -12.78 -2.23
CA TYR A 95 -13.10 -13.18 -3.40
C TYR A 95 -14.51 -13.61 -2.99
N TRP A 96 -15.50 -13.28 -3.82
CA TRP A 96 -16.90 -13.63 -3.59
C TRP A 96 -17.69 -13.83 -4.89
#